data_AF-A0A9E7C2T3-F1
#
_entry.id   AF-A0A9E7C2T3-F1
#
_cell.length_a   1.000
_cell.length_b   1.000
_cell.length_c   1.000
_cell.angle_alpha   90.00
_cell.angle_beta   90.00
_cell.angle_gamma   90.00
#
_symmetry.space_group_name_H-M   'P 1'
#
loop_
_entity.id
_entity.type
_entity.pdbx_description
1 polymer ?
#
loop_
_entity_poly.entity_id
_entity_poly.type
_entity_poly.pdbx_seq_one_letter_code
_entity_poly.pdbx_strand_id
1 'polypeptide(L)'
;MTVAPERTGEPSAPSARSRELLILAPMSIEAAAARGGAPWARVERFGMGPQRAARAASLTHGIDPGPVLIAGVCGALDPSLRPGDVVLASELRGPTGTTQCADPSVLAGVLRRGGLSVHVGPIASSQRLVVRERRRALHRSGAIAVDMESAWLAAEAKGRPLVTLRVVLDTAERELHWPWHAAIGTAKALRVLRRACALTREWAEALMEREVVLAAPRASCAGVVRAVDTVERLLREHGPPVYVRRQIVHNARVVADLERRGAIFVEELDEVPAGATVIFSAHGVSPAVREQAAERGLDAIDATCPLVAKVHAEARRFAGAGMDVILVGHEGHEEVDGTTGEAPDRIQVIASADEIETLRVEDPERVAYLTQTTLAVDETAGVVDALRDRFPALIGPSSDDICYATQNRQDGVRALASDCDRIVVVGSANSSNSRRLVEVAERAGCPALLVDEPSDLPPSFVAGARRVGITAGASAPERQVQDVVSALAGFGGVTVSERTVTTEDVQFKPPPRRSRRN
;
A
#
# COMPACT_ATOMS: atom_id res chain seq x y z
N MET A 1 33.10 -46.76 -27.71
CA MET A 1 31.89 -45.91 -27.78
C MET A 1 31.93 -44.99 -26.58
N THR A 2 32.34 -43.75 -26.78
CA THR A 2 32.45 -42.74 -25.74
C THR A 2 31.56 -41.58 -26.16
N VAL A 3 30.46 -41.41 -25.44
CA VAL A 3 29.44 -40.39 -25.68
C VAL A 3 29.94 -39.08 -25.09
N ALA A 4 30.01 -38.02 -25.90
CA ALA A 4 30.29 -36.67 -25.45
C ALA A 4 29.00 -36.03 -24.86
N PRO A 5 29.10 -35.16 -23.83
CA PRO A 5 27.92 -34.58 -23.20
C PRO A 5 27.32 -33.46 -24.03
N GLU A 6 25.98 -33.45 -24.11
CA GLU A 6 25.18 -32.38 -24.69
C GLU A 6 25.37 -31.08 -23.91
N ARG A 7 25.75 -30.00 -24.61
CA ARG A 7 25.70 -28.64 -24.08
C ARG A 7 24.25 -28.18 -24.04
N THR A 8 23.65 -28.16 -22.86
CA THR A 8 22.42 -27.41 -22.60
C THR A 8 22.72 -25.93 -22.76
N GLY A 9 22.16 -25.30 -23.79
CA GLY A 9 22.29 -23.86 -24.03
C GLY A 9 21.59 -23.07 -22.93
N GLU A 10 22.32 -22.17 -22.28
CA GLU A 10 21.70 -21.12 -21.47
C GLU A 10 20.81 -20.23 -22.36
N PRO A 11 19.61 -19.83 -21.91
CA PRO A 11 18.79 -18.89 -22.65
C PRO A 11 19.51 -17.54 -22.73
N SER A 12 19.80 -17.11 -23.96
CA SER A 12 20.42 -15.80 -24.23
C SER A 12 19.53 -14.67 -23.70
N ALA A 13 20.13 -13.71 -22.98
CA ALA A 13 19.42 -12.52 -22.51
C ALA A 13 18.74 -11.79 -23.69
N PRO A 14 17.46 -11.37 -23.55
CA PRO A 14 16.74 -10.70 -24.62
C PRO A 14 17.43 -9.38 -25.01
N SER A 15 17.54 -9.12 -26.33
CA SER A 15 18.23 -7.94 -26.87
C SER A 15 17.56 -6.62 -26.44
N ALA A 16 18.30 -5.52 -26.34
CA ALA A 16 17.76 -4.21 -25.97
C ALA A 16 16.59 -3.70 -26.86
N ARG A 17 16.39 -4.28 -28.06
CA ARG A 17 15.25 -3.97 -28.95
C ARG A 17 13.95 -4.69 -28.60
N SER A 18 13.98 -5.73 -27.76
CA SER A 18 12.79 -6.55 -27.43
C SER A 18 11.98 -6.00 -26.25
N ARG A 19 12.27 -4.77 -25.79
CA ARG A 19 11.60 -4.11 -24.63
C ARG A 19 10.93 -2.78 -24.98
N GLU A 20 10.91 -2.39 -26.25
CA GLU A 20 10.27 -1.13 -26.68
C GLU A 20 8.74 -1.23 -26.50
N LEU A 21 8.13 -0.22 -25.87
CA LEU A 21 6.68 -0.14 -25.69
C LEU A 21 5.99 -0.04 -27.06
N LEU A 22 5.01 -0.93 -27.31
CA LEU A 22 4.14 -0.85 -28.47
C LEU A 22 2.84 -0.14 -28.10
N ILE A 23 2.58 1.01 -28.71
CA ILE A 23 1.32 1.75 -28.57
C ILE A 23 0.43 1.45 -29.78
N LEU A 24 -0.75 0.89 -29.53
CA LEU A 24 -1.77 0.64 -30.54
C LEU A 24 -2.80 1.76 -30.52
N ALA A 25 -2.88 2.51 -31.62
CA ALA A 25 -3.80 3.63 -31.79
C ALA A 25 -4.84 3.35 -32.91
N PRO A 26 -6.15 3.43 -32.62
CA PRO A 26 -7.19 3.12 -33.60
C PRO A 26 -7.23 4.08 -34.79
N MET A 27 -7.15 5.39 -34.55
CA MET A 27 -7.32 6.45 -35.55
C MET A 27 -6.02 7.19 -35.86
N SER A 28 -5.95 7.85 -37.03
CA SER A 28 -4.78 8.66 -37.42
C SER A 28 -4.46 9.76 -36.42
N ILE A 29 -5.50 10.44 -35.94
CA ILE A 29 -5.37 11.57 -35.01
C ILE A 29 -4.89 11.11 -33.62
N GLU A 30 -5.30 9.93 -33.18
CA GLU A 30 -4.84 9.32 -31.93
C GLU A 30 -3.38 8.86 -32.08
N ALA A 31 -3.04 8.23 -33.19
CA ALA A 31 -1.66 7.82 -33.48
C ALA A 31 -0.71 9.03 -33.55
N ALA A 32 -1.16 10.15 -34.13
CA ALA A 32 -0.39 11.40 -34.15
C ALA A 32 -0.21 11.99 -32.74
N ALA A 33 -1.26 11.98 -31.91
CA ALA A 33 -1.17 12.43 -30.51
C ALA A 33 -0.22 11.53 -29.69
N ALA A 34 -0.34 10.21 -29.84
CA ALA A 34 0.51 9.24 -29.18
C ALA A 34 1.99 9.39 -29.59
N ARG A 35 2.30 9.49 -30.90
CA ARG A 35 3.68 9.75 -31.38
C ARG A 35 4.26 11.05 -30.85
N GLY A 36 3.42 12.07 -30.72
CA GLY A 36 3.82 13.35 -30.15
C GLY A 36 4.15 13.28 -28.66
N GLY A 37 3.49 12.38 -27.92
CA GLY A 37 3.70 12.18 -26.48
C GLY A 37 4.82 11.20 -26.17
N ALA A 38 4.89 10.12 -26.95
CA ALA A 38 5.82 9.03 -26.79
C ALA A 38 6.65 8.81 -28.07
N PRO A 39 7.53 9.76 -28.46
CA PRO A 39 8.43 9.57 -29.60
C PRO A 39 9.47 8.45 -29.36
N TRP A 40 9.59 8.01 -28.11
CA TRP A 40 10.44 6.91 -27.64
C TRP A 40 9.77 5.53 -27.72
N ALA A 41 8.49 5.46 -28.12
CA ALA A 41 7.73 4.23 -28.25
C ALA A 41 7.38 3.95 -29.72
N ARG A 42 7.16 2.68 -30.04
CA ARG A 42 6.65 2.27 -31.35
C ARG A 42 5.15 2.50 -31.39
N VAL A 43 4.67 3.37 -32.28
CA VAL A 43 3.23 3.67 -32.41
C VAL A 43 2.66 3.14 -33.73
N GLU A 44 1.78 2.16 -33.62
CA GLU A 44 1.12 1.52 -34.76
C GLU A 44 -0.35 1.91 -34.86
N ARG A 45 -0.77 2.24 -36.09
CA ARG A 45 -2.17 2.52 -36.42
C ARG A 45 -2.79 1.31 -37.08
N PHE A 46 -3.98 0.90 -36.63
CA PHE A 46 -4.65 -0.28 -37.19
C PHE A 46 -6.09 -0.05 -37.69
N GLY A 47 -6.76 1.02 -37.27
CA GLY A 47 -8.13 1.33 -37.70
C GLY A 47 -9.22 0.75 -36.79
N MET A 48 -10.40 1.37 -36.80
CA MET A 48 -11.52 0.99 -35.91
C MET A 48 -12.25 -0.29 -36.34
N GLY A 49 -12.73 -1.06 -35.36
CA GLY A 49 -13.64 -2.20 -35.54
C GLY A 49 -12.95 -3.58 -35.57
N PRO A 50 -13.74 -4.66 -35.39
CA PRO A 50 -13.24 -6.00 -35.10
C PRO A 50 -12.34 -6.59 -36.19
N GLN A 51 -12.68 -6.40 -37.47
CA GLN A 51 -11.89 -6.92 -38.59
C GLN A 51 -10.49 -6.27 -38.68
N ARG A 52 -10.40 -5.00 -38.30
CA ARG A 52 -9.14 -4.25 -38.31
C ARG A 52 -8.32 -4.53 -37.05
N ALA A 53 -8.97 -4.69 -35.90
CA ALA A 53 -8.34 -5.17 -34.68
C ALA A 53 -7.71 -6.57 -34.86
N ALA A 54 -8.39 -7.50 -35.54
CA ALA A 54 -7.85 -8.82 -35.85
C ALA A 54 -6.64 -8.78 -36.80
N ARG A 55 -6.58 -7.80 -37.73
CA ARG A 55 -5.37 -7.55 -38.53
C ARG A 55 -4.26 -6.90 -37.69
N ALA A 56 -4.60 -6.00 -36.77
CA ALA A 56 -3.63 -5.40 -35.83
C ALA A 56 -2.94 -6.47 -34.99
N ALA A 57 -3.69 -7.47 -34.55
CA ALA A 57 -3.19 -8.63 -33.83
C ALA A 57 -2.10 -9.39 -34.61
N SER A 58 -2.30 -9.62 -35.91
CA SER A 58 -1.25 -10.26 -36.73
C SER A 58 0.07 -9.46 -36.81
N LEU A 59 0.02 -8.13 -36.64
CA LEU A 59 1.23 -7.29 -36.55
C LEU A 59 1.97 -7.47 -35.22
N THR A 60 1.30 -7.95 -34.16
CA THR A 60 1.92 -8.18 -32.85
C THR A 60 2.57 -9.56 -32.73
N HIS A 61 2.26 -10.51 -33.64
CA HIS A 61 2.83 -11.86 -33.66
C HIS A 61 4.26 -11.94 -34.24
N GLY A 62 4.72 -10.93 -35.00
CA GLY A 62 6.07 -10.86 -35.57
C GLY A 62 7.05 -9.96 -34.81
N ILE A 63 6.64 -9.39 -33.68
CA ILE A 63 7.45 -8.47 -32.86
C ILE A 63 7.73 -9.15 -31.51
N ASP A 64 8.99 -9.55 -31.34
CA ASP A 64 9.61 -10.04 -30.09
C ASP A 64 9.34 -9.05 -28.92
N PRO A 65 9.09 -9.49 -27.68
CA PRO A 65 7.84 -9.24 -26.98
C PRO A 65 7.93 -8.07 -26.02
N GLY A 66 7.69 -6.87 -26.54
CA GLY A 66 7.47 -5.68 -25.70
C GLY A 66 6.06 -5.64 -25.06
N PRO A 67 5.87 -4.84 -24.01
CA PRO A 67 4.55 -4.56 -23.44
C PRO A 67 3.66 -3.76 -24.40
N VAL A 68 2.34 -3.85 -24.24
CA VAL A 68 1.37 -3.22 -25.14
C VAL A 68 0.50 -2.20 -24.41
N LEU A 69 0.41 -0.99 -24.95
CA LEU A 69 -0.52 0.05 -24.53
C LEU A 69 -1.57 0.27 -25.64
N ILE A 70 -2.83 -0.01 -25.36
CA ILE A 70 -3.93 0.40 -26.23
C ILE A 70 -4.32 1.83 -25.82
N ALA A 71 -4.07 2.80 -26.70
CA ALA A 71 -4.28 4.21 -26.39
C ALA A 71 -5.21 4.89 -27.41
N GLY A 72 -6.22 5.61 -26.91
CA GLY A 72 -7.13 6.36 -27.78
C GLY A 72 -8.19 7.11 -26.99
N VAL A 73 -9.28 7.47 -27.65
CA VAL A 73 -10.43 8.13 -27.03
C VAL A 73 -11.58 7.16 -26.75
N CYS A 74 -12.48 7.54 -25.84
CA CYS A 74 -13.71 6.80 -25.56
C CYS A 74 -14.89 7.75 -25.30
N GLY A 75 -16.09 7.20 -25.30
CA GLY A 75 -17.27 7.89 -24.76
C GLY A 75 -17.51 7.53 -23.30
N ALA A 76 -17.92 8.50 -22.48
CA ALA A 76 -18.30 8.24 -21.10
C ALA A 76 -19.65 7.50 -21.02
N LEU A 77 -19.71 6.52 -20.12
CA LEU A 77 -20.96 5.89 -19.67
C LEU A 77 -21.32 6.34 -18.26
N ASP A 78 -20.32 6.53 -17.40
CA ASP A 78 -20.51 7.01 -16.05
C ASP A 78 -20.75 8.54 -16.01
N PRO A 79 -21.81 9.02 -15.33
CA PRO A 79 -22.12 10.44 -15.25
C PRO A 79 -21.07 11.30 -14.54
N SER A 80 -20.15 10.72 -13.76
CA SER A 80 -19.07 11.45 -13.09
C SER A 80 -17.93 11.83 -14.04
N LEU A 81 -17.80 11.15 -15.19
CA LEU A 81 -16.73 11.40 -16.16
C LEU A 81 -16.95 12.69 -16.95
N ARG A 82 -15.86 13.36 -17.30
CA ARG A 82 -15.81 14.62 -18.03
C ARG A 82 -14.86 14.51 -19.24
N PRO A 83 -15.04 15.31 -20.30
CA PRO A 83 -14.12 15.31 -21.42
C PRO A 83 -12.71 15.65 -20.96
N GLY A 84 -11.72 14.86 -21.37
CA GLY A 84 -10.34 14.96 -20.94
C GLY A 84 -9.98 14.13 -19.71
N ASP A 85 -10.93 13.47 -19.06
CA ASP A 85 -10.60 12.45 -18.05
C ASP A 85 -9.98 11.23 -18.74
N VAL A 86 -9.05 10.57 -18.04
CA VAL A 86 -8.43 9.32 -18.47
C VAL A 86 -9.10 8.15 -17.78
N VAL A 87 -9.40 7.10 -18.53
CA VAL A 87 -9.94 5.83 -18.04
C VAL A 87 -8.93 4.73 -18.34
N LEU A 88 -8.43 4.08 -17.29
CA LEU A 88 -7.65 2.85 -17.40
C LEU A 88 -8.58 1.65 -17.21
N ALA A 89 -8.49 0.66 -18.09
CA ALA A 89 -9.34 -0.51 -17.99
C ALA A 89 -8.90 -1.42 -16.83
N SER A 90 -9.82 -1.72 -15.92
CA SER A 90 -9.67 -2.87 -15.01
C SER A 90 -10.05 -4.18 -15.71
N GLU A 91 -11.02 -4.09 -16.62
CA GLU A 91 -11.44 -5.18 -17.48
C GLU A 91 -12.02 -4.62 -18.79
N LEU A 92 -11.98 -5.46 -19.82
CA LEU A 92 -12.48 -5.15 -21.15
C LEU A 92 -13.64 -6.08 -21.49
N ARG A 93 -14.79 -5.50 -21.81
CA ARG A 93 -16.03 -6.25 -22.07
C ARG A 93 -16.38 -6.16 -23.56
N GLY A 94 -16.30 -7.28 -24.24
CA GLY A 94 -16.68 -7.41 -25.65
C GLY A 94 -17.88 -8.32 -25.87
N PRO A 95 -18.41 -8.39 -27.10
CA PRO A 95 -19.50 -9.32 -27.43
C PRO A 95 -19.15 -10.80 -27.25
N THR A 96 -17.86 -11.13 -27.25
CA THR A 96 -17.32 -12.50 -27.19
C THR A 96 -16.87 -12.89 -25.78
N GLY A 97 -16.94 -12.00 -24.80
CA GLY A 97 -16.52 -12.26 -23.42
C GLY A 97 -15.87 -11.06 -22.74
N THR A 98 -15.42 -11.29 -21.51
CA THR A 98 -14.71 -10.31 -20.68
C THR A 98 -13.25 -10.72 -20.52
N THR A 99 -12.34 -9.77 -20.70
CA THR A 99 -10.90 -9.96 -20.47
C THR A 99 -10.48 -9.14 -19.25
N GLN A 100 -9.93 -9.80 -18.23
CA GLN A 100 -9.33 -9.09 -17.09
C GLN A 100 -8.01 -8.44 -17.52
N CYS A 101 -7.78 -7.20 -17.10
CA CYS A 101 -6.54 -6.49 -17.36
C CYS A 101 -5.58 -6.65 -16.18
N ALA A 102 -4.28 -6.46 -16.43
CA ALA A 102 -3.31 -6.31 -15.33
C ALA A 102 -3.67 -5.07 -14.50
N ASP A 103 -3.35 -5.09 -13.20
CA ASP A 103 -3.69 -4.01 -12.28
C ASP A 103 -3.06 -2.67 -12.77
N PRO A 104 -3.88 -1.67 -13.16
CA PRO A 104 -3.38 -0.42 -13.69
C PRO A 104 -3.04 0.60 -12.60
N SER A 105 -3.12 0.25 -11.31
CA SER A 105 -3.01 1.19 -10.19
C SER A 105 -1.71 1.97 -10.17
N VAL A 106 -0.58 1.33 -10.52
CA VAL A 106 0.70 2.05 -10.59
C VAL A 106 0.69 3.09 -11.71
N LEU A 107 0.22 2.72 -12.91
CA LEU A 107 0.10 3.68 -14.00
C LEU A 107 -0.91 4.79 -13.67
N ALA A 108 -2.01 4.46 -12.97
CA ALA A 108 -2.96 5.45 -12.49
C ALA A 108 -2.27 6.48 -11.57
N GLY A 109 -1.43 6.02 -10.64
CA GLY A 109 -0.61 6.86 -9.77
C GLY A 109 0.32 7.80 -10.56
N VAL A 110 1.03 7.26 -11.56
CA VAL A 110 1.90 8.05 -12.46
C VAL A 110 1.12 9.16 -13.17
N LEU A 111 -0.02 8.81 -13.77
CA LEU A 111 -0.84 9.75 -14.52
C LEU A 111 -1.45 10.84 -13.61
N ARG A 112 -1.87 10.47 -12.39
CA ARG A 112 -2.40 11.41 -11.38
C ARG A 112 -1.34 12.39 -10.89
N ARG A 113 -0.13 11.92 -10.54
CA ARG A 113 1.02 12.78 -10.22
C ARG A 113 1.38 13.71 -11.38
N GLY A 114 1.20 13.22 -12.61
CA GLY A 114 1.30 14.00 -13.83
C GLY A 114 0.18 15.01 -14.06
N GLY A 115 -0.75 15.20 -13.10
CA GLY A 115 -1.82 16.20 -13.12
C GLY A 115 -3.03 15.83 -13.98
N LEU A 116 -3.25 14.55 -14.27
CA LEU A 116 -4.41 14.07 -15.01
C LEU A 116 -5.50 13.54 -14.08
N SER A 117 -6.76 13.77 -14.43
CA SER A 117 -7.91 13.09 -13.81
C SER A 117 -7.97 11.66 -14.33
N VAL A 118 -7.81 10.67 -13.45
CA VAL A 118 -7.71 9.25 -13.84
C VAL A 118 -8.69 8.38 -13.06
N HIS A 119 -9.48 7.62 -13.81
CA HIS A 119 -10.46 6.66 -13.34
C HIS A 119 -10.03 5.26 -13.76
N VAL A 120 -10.30 4.27 -12.92
CA VAL A 120 -10.05 2.85 -13.21
C VAL A 120 -11.39 2.13 -13.19
N GLY A 121 -11.67 1.34 -14.22
CA GLY A 121 -12.91 0.56 -14.25
C GLY A 121 -13.17 -0.16 -15.56
N PRO A 122 -14.32 -0.85 -15.68
CA PRO A 122 -14.64 -1.65 -16.86
C PRO A 122 -14.90 -0.78 -18.09
N ILE A 123 -14.27 -1.12 -19.22
CA ILE A 123 -14.51 -0.49 -20.52
C ILE A 123 -15.23 -1.49 -21.43
N ALA A 124 -16.36 -1.07 -21.99
CA ALA A 124 -17.10 -1.86 -22.97
C ALA A 124 -16.65 -1.54 -24.41
N SER A 125 -16.58 -2.54 -25.28
CA SER A 125 -16.32 -2.34 -26.71
C SER A 125 -17.54 -2.70 -27.55
N SER A 126 -17.91 -1.82 -28.48
CA SER A 126 -19.09 -1.97 -29.35
C SER A 126 -18.72 -1.90 -30.84
N GLN A 127 -19.40 -2.68 -31.68
CA GLN A 127 -19.13 -2.69 -33.13
C GLN A 127 -19.58 -1.41 -33.84
N ARG A 128 -20.45 -0.63 -33.20
CA ARG A 128 -21.03 0.60 -33.74
C ARG A 128 -21.05 1.67 -32.65
N LEU A 129 -21.10 2.94 -33.07
CA LEU A 129 -21.25 4.08 -32.19
C LEU A 129 -22.46 3.86 -31.26
N VAL A 130 -22.23 4.02 -29.96
CA VAL A 130 -23.24 3.80 -28.93
C VAL A 130 -23.83 5.13 -28.51
N VAL A 131 -25.16 5.23 -28.58
CA VAL A 131 -25.94 6.43 -28.23
C VAL A 131 -27.16 6.05 -27.40
N ARG A 132 -27.67 7.00 -26.62
CA ARG A 132 -28.94 6.97 -25.89
C ARG A 132 -29.11 5.71 -25.03
N GLU A 133 -30.20 4.97 -25.23
CA GLU A 133 -30.56 3.82 -24.40
C GLU A 133 -29.48 2.73 -24.40
N ARG A 134 -28.71 2.61 -25.47
CA ARG A 134 -27.62 1.63 -25.53
C ARG A 134 -26.44 2.03 -24.64
N ARG A 135 -26.18 3.33 -24.43
CA ARG A 135 -25.19 3.78 -23.41
C ARG A 135 -25.69 3.47 -22.01
N ARG A 136 -26.96 3.77 -21.73
CA ARG A 136 -27.59 3.46 -20.43
C ARG A 136 -27.54 1.96 -20.12
N ALA A 137 -27.80 1.11 -21.12
CA ALA A 137 -27.71 -0.34 -20.96
C ALA A 137 -26.28 -0.80 -20.61
N LEU A 138 -25.25 -0.25 -21.26
CA LEU A 138 -23.86 -0.56 -20.93
C LEU A 138 -23.47 -0.04 -19.55
N HIS A 139 -23.92 1.15 -19.16
CA HIS A 139 -23.67 1.68 -17.82
C HIS A 139 -24.30 0.79 -16.73
N ARG A 140 -25.54 0.31 -16.94
CA ARG A 140 -26.21 -0.64 -16.03
C ARG A 140 -25.46 -1.97 -15.86
N SER A 141 -24.61 -2.34 -16.82
CA SER A 141 -23.74 -3.51 -16.65
C SER A 141 -22.58 -3.27 -15.67
N GLY A 142 -22.30 -2.00 -15.34
CA GLY A 142 -21.14 -1.58 -14.53
C GLY A 142 -19.97 -1.03 -15.34
N ALA A 143 -20.11 -0.88 -16.67
CA ALA A 143 -19.08 -0.25 -17.49
C ALA A 143 -19.10 1.28 -17.33
N ILE A 144 -17.92 1.89 -17.21
CA ILE A 144 -17.77 3.33 -17.01
C ILE A 144 -17.45 4.07 -18.31
N ALA A 145 -16.92 3.38 -19.32
CA ALA A 145 -16.62 3.94 -20.63
C ALA A 145 -16.91 2.95 -21.77
N VAL A 146 -17.05 3.47 -22.99
CA VAL A 146 -17.26 2.67 -24.20
C VAL A 146 -16.33 3.10 -25.34
N ASP A 147 -15.76 2.12 -26.04
CA ASP A 147 -15.02 2.30 -27.29
C ASP A 147 -15.45 1.30 -28.38
N MET A 148 -14.70 1.21 -29.48
CA MET A 148 -15.02 0.34 -30.62
C MET A 148 -13.94 -0.69 -30.95
N GLU A 149 -12.96 -0.92 -30.06
CA GLU A 149 -11.80 -1.74 -30.43
C GLU A 149 -11.05 -2.43 -29.28
N SER A 150 -11.10 -1.95 -28.03
CA SER A 150 -10.21 -2.48 -26.96
C SER A 150 -10.40 -3.96 -26.68
N ALA A 151 -11.64 -4.44 -26.55
CA ALA A 151 -11.89 -5.85 -26.19
C ALA A 151 -11.38 -6.84 -27.26
N TRP A 152 -11.41 -6.46 -28.53
CA TRP A 152 -10.90 -7.31 -29.61
C TRP A 152 -9.37 -7.33 -29.66
N LEU A 153 -8.72 -6.22 -29.33
CA LEU A 153 -7.26 -6.16 -29.27
C LEU A 153 -6.72 -6.93 -28.06
N ALA A 154 -7.44 -6.88 -26.94
CA ALA A 154 -7.03 -7.59 -25.73
C ALA A 154 -7.11 -9.11 -25.87
N ALA A 155 -8.14 -9.62 -26.55
CA ALA A 155 -8.25 -11.05 -26.87
C ALA A 155 -7.03 -11.58 -27.66
N GLU A 156 -6.35 -10.70 -28.37
CA GLU A 156 -5.22 -11.03 -29.23
C GLU A 156 -3.86 -10.79 -28.56
N ALA A 157 -3.84 -10.23 -27.35
CA ALA A 157 -2.62 -9.99 -26.59
C ALA A 157 -1.97 -11.29 -26.04
N LYS A 158 -2.66 -12.45 -26.11
CA LYS A 158 -2.13 -13.81 -25.82
C LYS A 158 -1.23 -13.90 -24.57
N GLY A 159 -1.63 -13.26 -23.47
CA GLY A 159 -0.91 -13.30 -22.18
C GLY A 159 0.17 -12.23 -21.99
N ARG A 160 0.32 -11.27 -22.92
CA ARG A 160 1.25 -10.13 -22.77
C ARG A 160 0.73 -9.13 -21.72
N PRO A 161 1.62 -8.42 -21.00
CA PRO A 161 1.24 -7.26 -20.20
C PRO A 161 0.57 -6.21 -21.10
N LEU A 162 -0.71 -5.97 -20.84
CA LEU A 162 -1.58 -5.10 -21.63
C LEU A 162 -2.21 -4.07 -20.72
N VAL A 163 -2.07 -2.80 -21.08
CA VAL A 163 -2.82 -1.71 -20.44
C VAL A 163 -3.66 -1.01 -21.48
N THR A 164 -4.90 -0.68 -21.14
CA THR A 164 -5.78 0.12 -21.99
C THR A 164 -6.00 1.48 -21.35
N LEU A 165 -5.67 2.53 -22.11
CA LEU A 165 -5.78 3.93 -21.73
C LEU A 165 -6.72 4.64 -22.69
N ARG A 166 -7.84 5.16 -22.17
CA ARG A 166 -8.83 5.87 -22.95
C ARG A 166 -9.08 7.27 -22.42
N VAL A 167 -9.10 8.25 -23.30
CA VAL A 167 -9.43 9.63 -22.93
C VAL A 167 -10.87 9.94 -23.31
N VAL A 168 -11.65 10.38 -22.33
CA VAL A 168 -13.06 10.70 -22.50
C VAL A 168 -13.21 11.87 -23.47
N LEU A 169 -13.99 11.66 -24.53
CA LEU A 169 -14.25 12.68 -25.55
C LEU A 169 -15.60 13.36 -25.37
N ASP A 170 -16.62 12.59 -24.94
CA ASP A 170 -17.97 13.07 -24.67
C ASP A 170 -18.52 12.54 -23.34
N THR A 171 -19.63 13.13 -22.86
CA THR A 171 -20.24 12.76 -21.57
C THR A 171 -21.43 11.81 -21.77
N ALA A 172 -21.90 11.19 -20.69
CA ALA A 172 -23.10 10.34 -20.72
C ALA A 172 -24.38 11.10 -21.15
N GLU A 173 -24.45 12.41 -20.90
CA GLU A 173 -25.64 13.24 -21.17
C GLU A 173 -25.49 14.12 -22.42
N ARG A 174 -24.28 14.61 -22.70
CA ARG A 174 -23.96 15.41 -23.89
C ARG A 174 -23.10 14.59 -24.84
N GLU A 175 -23.78 13.79 -25.65
CA GLU A 175 -23.17 12.99 -26.72
C GLU A 175 -22.75 13.89 -27.91
N LEU A 176 -21.96 13.33 -28.82
CA LEU A 176 -21.37 13.93 -30.04
C LEU A 176 -22.32 14.58 -31.08
N HIS A 177 -23.58 14.91 -30.75
CA HIS A 177 -24.56 15.48 -31.69
C HIS A 177 -24.45 17.00 -31.88
N TRP A 178 -23.55 17.68 -31.15
CA TRP A 178 -23.32 19.12 -31.30
C TRP A 178 -21.90 19.38 -31.91
N PRO A 179 -21.69 19.60 -33.25
CA PRO A 179 -20.42 19.95 -33.93
C PRO A 179 -19.31 20.74 -33.18
N TRP A 180 -19.57 21.96 -32.71
CA TRP A 180 -18.72 22.78 -31.84
C TRP A 180 -18.24 22.06 -30.56
N HIS A 181 -19.13 21.41 -29.81
CA HIS A 181 -18.77 20.69 -28.58
C HIS A 181 -17.93 19.44 -28.89
N ALA A 182 -18.24 18.77 -30.01
CA ALA A 182 -17.45 17.66 -30.52
C ALA A 182 -16.01 18.09 -30.86
N ALA A 183 -15.84 19.26 -31.50
CA ALA A 183 -14.52 19.78 -31.84
C ALA A 183 -13.69 20.15 -30.60
N ILE A 184 -14.29 20.83 -29.61
CA ILE A 184 -13.62 21.20 -28.35
C ILE A 184 -13.27 19.96 -27.52
N GLY A 185 -14.21 19.03 -27.38
CA GLY A 185 -14.01 17.76 -26.67
C GLY A 185 -12.89 16.94 -27.29
N THR A 186 -12.87 16.83 -28.63
CA THR A 186 -11.81 16.14 -29.38
C THR A 186 -10.45 16.79 -29.17
N ALA A 187 -10.34 18.11 -29.29
CA ALA A 187 -9.08 18.82 -29.11
C ALA A 187 -8.53 18.66 -27.67
N LYS A 188 -9.41 18.75 -26.66
CA LYS A 188 -9.04 18.52 -25.26
C LYS A 188 -8.58 17.07 -25.05
N ALA A 189 -9.35 16.11 -25.54
CA ALA A 189 -9.04 14.68 -25.40
C ALA A 189 -7.71 14.31 -26.06
N LEU A 190 -7.43 14.81 -27.27
CA LEU A 190 -6.15 14.55 -27.95
C LEU A 190 -4.96 15.20 -27.24
N ARG A 191 -5.12 16.39 -26.66
CA ARG A 191 -4.08 17.04 -25.85
C ARG A 191 -3.76 16.22 -24.59
N VAL A 192 -4.80 15.73 -23.91
CA VAL A 192 -4.64 14.85 -22.75
C VAL A 192 -4.02 13.52 -23.17
N LEU A 193 -4.45 12.90 -24.27
CA LEU A 193 -3.89 11.65 -24.79
C LEU A 193 -2.39 11.80 -25.05
N ARG A 194 -1.97 12.88 -25.69
CA ARG A 194 -0.55 13.21 -25.89
C ARG A 194 0.20 13.29 -24.56
N ARG A 195 -0.33 13.99 -23.56
CA ARG A 195 0.28 14.11 -22.24
C ARG A 195 0.33 12.77 -21.50
N ALA A 196 -0.73 11.98 -21.57
CA ALA A 196 -0.81 10.67 -20.95
C ALA A 196 0.23 9.70 -21.55
N CYS A 197 0.38 9.67 -22.88
CA CYS A 197 1.44 8.89 -23.54
C CYS A 197 2.86 9.37 -23.18
N ALA A 198 3.07 10.65 -22.88
CA ALA A 198 4.37 11.11 -22.41
C ALA A 198 4.71 10.56 -21.01
N LEU A 199 3.71 10.54 -20.13
CA LEU A 199 3.83 10.06 -18.75
C LEU A 199 4.01 8.54 -18.65
N THR A 200 3.65 7.77 -19.68
CA THR A 200 3.86 6.30 -19.68
C THR A 200 5.33 5.91 -19.78
N ARG A 201 6.27 6.85 -19.97
CA ARG A 201 7.70 6.56 -20.09
C ARG A 201 8.27 5.89 -18.84
N GLU A 202 7.98 6.43 -17.66
CA GLU A 202 8.45 5.87 -16.40
C GLU A 202 7.92 4.44 -16.19
N TRP A 203 6.63 4.24 -16.49
CA TRP A 203 6.03 2.90 -16.49
C TRP A 203 6.71 1.98 -17.50
N ALA A 204 7.05 2.49 -18.69
CA ALA A 204 7.72 1.72 -19.74
C ALA A 204 9.13 1.27 -19.36
N GLU A 205 9.91 2.15 -18.73
CA GLU A 205 11.27 1.84 -18.25
C GLU A 205 11.25 0.78 -17.13
N ALA A 206 10.12 0.63 -16.43
CA ALA A 206 9.91 -0.44 -15.47
C ALA A 206 9.44 -1.76 -16.08
N LEU A 207 9.20 -1.89 -17.39
CA LEU A 207 8.66 -3.12 -17.96
C LEU A 207 9.73 -4.22 -18.12
N MET A 208 9.65 -5.26 -17.28
CA MET A 208 10.52 -6.45 -17.32
C MET A 208 9.99 -7.56 -16.41
N GLU A 209 10.44 -8.79 -16.67
CA GLU A 209 10.23 -9.91 -15.77
C GLU A 209 11.04 -9.75 -14.48
N ARG A 210 10.43 -10.14 -13.35
CA ARG A 210 11.03 -10.00 -12.02
C ARG A 210 10.69 -11.17 -11.10
N GLU A 211 11.59 -11.41 -10.17
CA GLU A 211 11.34 -12.23 -8.98
C GLU A 211 10.92 -11.31 -7.83
N VAL A 212 9.80 -11.64 -7.20
CA VAL A 212 9.32 -11.01 -5.97
C VAL A 212 9.57 -11.98 -4.83
N VAL A 213 10.35 -11.52 -3.84
CA VAL A 213 10.67 -12.32 -2.64
C VAL A 213 9.90 -11.73 -1.46
N LEU A 214 8.93 -12.47 -0.93
CA LEU A 214 8.15 -12.05 0.22
C LEU A 214 8.88 -12.43 1.52
N ALA A 215 9.05 -11.48 2.45
CA ALA A 215 9.53 -11.79 3.79
C ALA A 215 8.49 -12.60 4.57
N ALA A 216 8.92 -13.58 5.35
CA ALA A 216 8.11 -14.23 6.38
C ALA A 216 8.89 -14.31 7.71
N PRO A 217 8.36 -13.76 8.81
CA PRO A 217 7.02 -13.18 8.94
C PRO A 217 6.92 -11.75 8.37
N ARG A 218 5.69 -11.35 8.04
CA ARG A 218 5.29 -10.01 7.57
C ARG A 218 3.85 -9.72 8.02
N ALA A 219 3.36 -8.51 7.73
CA ALA A 219 1.96 -8.11 7.90
C ALA A 219 1.50 -8.15 9.38
N SER A 220 0.18 -8.26 9.62
CA SER A 220 -0.44 -8.10 10.94
C SER A 220 0.16 -8.99 12.04
N CYS A 221 0.58 -8.40 13.16
CA CYS A 221 0.99 -9.16 14.35
C CYS A 221 -0.21 -9.50 15.26
N ALA A 222 -0.01 -10.38 16.25
CA ALA A 222 -1.08 -10.81 17.16
C ALA A 222 -1.77 -9.66 17.92
N GLY A 223 -1.01 -8.61 18.28
CA GLY A 223 -1.56 -7.42 18.95
C GLY A 223 -2.51 -6.63 18.07
N VAL A 224 -2.12 -6.43 16.80
CA VAL A 224 -2.92 -5.73 15.78
C VAL A 224 -4.18 -6.53 15.44
N VAL A 225 -4.05 -7.84 15.20
CA VAL A 225 -5.21 -8.71 14.93
C VAL A 225 -6.22 -8.61 16.06
N ARG A 226 -5.77 -8.76 17.31
CA ARG A 226 -6.62 -8.63 18.50
C ARG A 226 -7.35 -7.28 18.55
N ALA A 227 -6.65 -6.18 18.27
CA ALA A 227 -7.23 -4.84 18.37
C ALA A 227 -8.29 -4.60 17.29
N VAL A 228 -8.00 -4.96 16.04
CA VAL A 228 -8.96 -4.86 14.93
C VAL A 228 -10.17 -5.75 15.18
N ASP A 229 -9.96 -7.02 15.56
CA ASP A 229 -11.04 -7.96 15.88
C ASP A 229 -11.96 -7.46 17.00
N THR A 230 -11.41 -6.69 17.95
CA THR A 230 -12.19 -6.08 19.03
C THR A 230 -13.20 -5.06 18.47
N VAL A 231 -12.76 -4.16 17.59
CA VAL A 231 -13.63 -3.17 16.95
C VAL A 231 -14.66 -3.87 16.08
N GLU A 232 -14.23 -4.82 15.24
CA GLU A 232 -15.13 -5.53 14.34
C GLU A 232 -16.21 -6.32 15.08
N ARG A 233 -15.83 -7.00 16.17
CA ARG A 233 -16.77 -7.73 17.01
C ARG A 233 -17.80 -6.80 17.59
N LEU A 234 -17.39 -5.64 18.11
CA LEU A 234 -18.32 -4.67 18.70
C LEU A 234 -19.26 -4.06 17.68
N LEU A 235 -18.79 -3.77 16.46
CA LEU A 235 -19.64 -3.34 15.35
C LEU A 235 -20.67 -4.42 14.97
N ARG A 236 -20.29 -5.70 14.97
CA ARG A 236 -21.22 -6.81 14.70
C ARG A 236 -22.25 -7.00 15.83
N GLU A 237 -21.83 -6.86 17.09
CA GLU A 237 -22.67 -7.14 18.25
C GLU A 237 -23.60 -5.99 18.64
N HIS A 238 -23.12 -4.74 18.58
CA HIS A 238 -23.86 -3.56 19.03
C HIS A 238 -24.40 -2.70 17.88
N GLY A 239 -23.94 -2.94 16.65
CA GLY A 239 -24.17 -2.02 15.55
C GLY A 239 -23.36 -0.73 15.67
N PRO A 240 -23.37 0.12 14.64
CA PRO A 240 -22.72 1.43 14.69
C PRO A 240 -23.57 2.46 15.49
N PRO A 241 -22.96 3.49 16.09
CA PRO A 241 -21.52 3.77 16.08
C PRO A 241 -20.74 3.04 17.19
N VAL A 242 -19.48 2.71 16.91
CA VAL A 242 -18.50 2.27 17.91
C VAL A 242 -17.37 3.29 17.96
N TYR A 243 -17.14 3.91 19.12
CA TYR A 243 -16.10 4.92 19.27
C TYR A 243 -14.75 4.28 19.56
N VAL A 244 -13.69 4.80 18.96
CA VAL A 244 -12.30 4.39 19.20
C VAL A 244 -11.50 5.65 19.49
N ARG A 245 -10.79 5.68 20.63
CA ARG A 245 -9.89 6.78 20.95
C ARG A 245 -8.59 6.62 20.16
N ARG A 246 -8.26 7.63 19.36
CA ARG A 246 -7.23 7.66 18.32
C ARG A 246 -7.35 6.47 17.37
N GLN A 247 -6.41 6.31 16.45
CA GLN A 247 -6.46 5.18 15.51
C GLN A 247 -6.26 3.86 16.25
N ILE A 248 -7.10 2.84 15.96
CA ILE A 248 -6.98 1.50 16.58
C ILE A 248 -5.58 0.91 16.36
N VAL A 249 -5.01 1.17 15.17
CA VAL A 249 -3.65 0.87 14.72
C VAL A 249 -3.23 1.92 13.69
N HIS A 250 -1.93 2.18 13.54
CA HIS A 250 -1.40 3.08 12.52
C HIS A 250 -1.42 2.45 11.11
N ASN A 251 -2.61 2.35 10.50
CA ASN A 251 -2.79 1.99 9.10
C ASN A 251 -4.04 2.66 8.51
N ALA A 252 -3.87 3.57 7.56
CA ALA A 252 -4.94 4.40 7.00
C ALA A 252 -6.08 3.56 6.39
N ARG A 253 -5.75 2.47 5.70
CA ARG A 253 -6.75 1.61 5.05
C ARG A 253 -7.51 0.73 6.05
N VAL A 254 -6.91 0.29 7.14
CA VAL A 254 -7.62 -0.39 8.23
C VAL A 254 -8.61 0.58 8.90
N VAL A 255 -8.16 1.80 9.21
CA VAL A 255 -8.99 2.86 9.78
C VAL A 255 -10.19 3.16 8.87
N ALA A 256 -9.94 3.45 7.59
CA ALA A 256 -10.98 3.74 6.62
C ALA A 256 -11.98 2.58 6.42
N ASP A 257 -11.53 1.32 6.55
CA ASP A 257 -12.44 0.17 6.49
C ASP A 257 -13.38 0.09 7.69
N LEU A 258 -12.85 0.32 8.89
CA LEU A 258 -13.64 0.34 10.11
C LEU A 258 -14.61 1.53 10.12
N GLU A 259 -14.21 2.70 9.63
CA GLU A 259 -15.10 3.87 9.47
C GLU A 259 -16.26 3.59 8.52
N ARG A 260 -16.00 2.96 7.36
CA ARG A 260 -17.06 2.54 6.43
C ARG A 260 -18.05 1.56 7.07
N ARG A 261 -17.62 0.80 8.06
CA ARG A 261 -18.46 -0.13 8.83
C ARG A 261 -19.14 0.54 10.04
N GLY A 262 -18.83 1.81 10.29
CA GLY A 262 -19.46 2.64 11.31
C GLY A 262 -18.69 2.77 12.63
N ALA A 263 -17.38 2.51 12.63
CA ALA A 263 -16.51 3.00 13.70
C ALA A 263 -16.34 4.53 13.59
N ILE A 264 -16.18 5.20 14.72
CA ILE A 264 -15.88 6.63 14.80
C ILE A 264 -14.59 6.79 15.59
N PHE A 265 -13.53 7.23 14.91
CA PHE A 265 -12.25 7.55 15.54
C PHE A 265 -12.31 8.99 16.07
N VAL A 266 -11.99 9.18 17.33
CA VAL A 266 -11.94 10.49 18.00
C VAL A 266 -10.52 10.75 18.52
N GLU A 267 -10.11 12.00 18.64
CA GLU A 267 -8.79 12.32 19.21
C GLU A 267 -8.85 12.24 20.73
N GLU A 268 -9.89 12.84 21.32
CA GLU A 268 -10.07 12.93 22.77
C GLU A 268 -11.44 12.42 23.24
N LEU A 269 -11.52 12.09 24.53
CA LEU A 269 -12.70 11.43 25.08
C LEU A 269 -13.91 12.36 25.18
N ASP A 270 -13.73 13.68 25.25
CA ASP A 270 -14.84 14.65 25.32
C ASP A 270 -15.73 14.63 24.07
N GLU A 271 -15.21 14.19 22.93
CA GLU A 271 -15.93 13.94 21.67
C GLU A 271 -16.87 12.72 21.73
N VAL A 272 -16.68 11.81 22.70
CA VAL A 272 -17.49 10.59 22.84
C VAL A 272 -18.73 10.88 23.68
N PRO A 273 -19.97 10.57 23.25
CA PRO A 273 -21.16 10.75 24.07
C PRO A 273 -21.07 10.02 25.41
N ALA A 274 -21.56 10.64 26.49
CA ALA A 274 -21.58 10.02 27.82
C ALA A 274 -22.34 8.68 27.81
N GLY A 275 -21.83 7.68 28.53
CA GLY A 275 -22.41 6.33 28.53
C GLY A 275 -22.16 5.48 27.28
N ALA A 276 -21.53 6.03 26.24
CA ALA A 276 -21.20 5.27 25.04
C ALA A 276 -20.03 4.29 25.26
N THR A 277 -19.94 3.28 24.40
CA THR A 277 -18.81 2.35 24.36
C THR A 277 -17.64 3.01 23.63
N VAL A 278 -16.46 3.00 24.25
CA VAL A 278 -15.21 3.50 23.67
C VAL A 278 -14.13 2.42 23.73
N ILE A 279 -13.32 2.32 22.67
CA ILE A 279 -12.20 1.38 22.60
C ILE A 279 -10.89 2.16 22.70
N PHE A 280 -9.98 1.73 23.57
CA PHE A 280 -8.60 2.24 23.59
C PHE A 280 -7.73 1.48 22.59
N SER A 281 -6.85 2.20 21.89
CA SER A 281 -6.03 1.66 20.79
C SER A 281 -5.05 0.58 21.25
N ALA A 282 -4.45 -0.12 20.27
CA ALA A 282 -3.43 -1.14 20.55
C ALA A 282 -2.18 -0.57 21.24
N HIS A 283 -1.93 0.73 21.09
CA HIS A 283 -0.75 1.45 21.59
C HIS A 283 -0.81 1.74 23.09
N GLY A 284 -1.97 1.54 23.74
CA GLY A 284 -2.13 1.85 25.15
C GLY A 284 -2.54 3.30 25.41
N VAL A 285 -3.04 3.51 26.62
CA VAL A 285 -3.42 4.83 27.13
C VAL A 285 -2.89 5.01 28.56
N SER A 286 -2.70 6.26 28.96
CA SER A 286 -2.28 6.59 30.32
C SER A 286 -3.39 6.32 31.35
N PRO A 287 -3.05 6.17 32.64
CA PRO A 287 -4.02 6.11 33.72
C PRO A 287 -5.04 7.27 33.72
N ALA A 288 -4.57 8.50 33.44
CA ALA A 288 -5.44 9.69 33.39
C ALA A 288 -6.57 9.56 32.34
N VAL A 289 -6.28 8.98 31.16
CA VAL A 289 -7.30 8.72 30.13
C VAL A 289 -8.31 7.67 30.62
N ARG A 290 -7.87 6.66 31.37
CA ARG A 290 -8.76 5.65 31.96
C ARG A 290 -9.68 6.25 33.03
N GLU A 291 -9.14 7.15 33.86
CA GLU A 291 -9.92 7.89 34.87
C GLU A 291 -10.96 8.80 34.21
N GLN A 292 -10.57 9.57 33.19
CA GLN A 292 -11.49 10.41 32.42
C GLN A 292 -12.64 9.60 31.80
N ALA A 293 -12.35 8.41 31.27
CA ALA A 293 -13.40 7.53 30.74
C ALA A 293 -14.38 7.06 31.83
N ALA A 294 -13.87 6.73 33.03
CA ALA A 294 -14.68 6.33 34.17
C ALA A 294 -15.54 7.48 34.70
N GLU A 295 -14.99 8.69 34.82
CA GLU A 295 -15.70 9.90 35.23
C GLU A 295 -16.85 10.24 34.28
N ARG A 296 -16.66 10.03 32.98
CA ARG A 296 -17.68 10.24 31.95
C ARG A 296 -18.67 9.07 31.82
N GLY A 297 -18.53 8.03 32.65
CA GLY A 297 -19.38 6.85 32.64
C GLY A 297 -19.30 6.06 31.33
N LEU A 298 -18.19 6.14 30.60
CA LEU A 298 -18.01 5.42 29.34
C LEU A 298 -17.84 3.92 29.59
N ASP A 299 -18.39 3.10 28.70
CA ASP A 299 -18.12 1.66 28.66
C ASP A 299 -16.80 1.43 27.91
N ALA A 300 -15.69 1.64 28.62
CA ALA A 300 -14.34 1.56 28.06
C ALA A 300 -13.85 0.11 27.91
N ILE A 301 -13.42 -0.23 26.69
CA ILE A 301 -12.86 -1.53 26.31
C ILE A 301 -11.39 -1.34 25.93
N ASP A 302 -10.50 -2.00 26.68
CA ASP A 302 -9.06 -1.84 26.50
C ASP A 302 -8.50 -2.85 25.47
N ALA A 303 -8.21 -2.37 24.26
CA ALA A 303 -7.58 -3.16 23.21
C ALA A 303 -6.05 -3.04 23.18
N THR A 304 -5.43 -2.45 24.22
CA THR A 304 -3.96 -2.37 24.38
C THR A 304 -3.33 -3.74 24.12
N CYS A 305 -2.26 -3.76 23.34
CA CYS A 305 -1.49 -4.97 23.09
C CYS A 305 -0.95 -5.52 24.43
N PRO A 306 -1.09 -6.83 24.73
CA PRO A 306 -0.55 -7.40 25.97
C PRO A 306 0.95 -7.14 26.19
N LEU A 307 1.73 -6.98 25.12
CA LEU A 307 3.16 -6.65 25.20
C LEU A 307 3.41 -5.19 25.57
N VAL A 308 2.54 -4.26 25.17
CA VAL A 308 2.57 -2.87 25.65
C VAL A 308 2.11 -2.80 27.11
N ALA A 309 1.07 -3.56 27.46
CA ALA A 309 0.59 -3.63 28.85
C ALA A 309 1.65 -4.18 29.82
N LYS A 310 2.57 -5.05 29.33
CA LYS A 310 3.75 -5.51 30.07
C LYS A 310 4.70 -4.34 30.36
N VAL A 311 5.03 -3.52 29.37
CA VAL A 311 5.87 -2.32 29.56
C VAL A 311 5.23 -1.36 30.57
N HIS A 312 3.92 -1.11 30.48
CA HIS A 312 3.19 -0.30 31.46
C HIS A 312 3.28 -0.87 32.89
N ALA A 313 3.21 -2.21 33.03
CA ALA A 313 3.35 -2.86 34.33
C ALA A 313 4.76 -2.75 34.90
N GLU A 314 5.79 -2.85 34.05
CA GLU A 314 7.18 -2.66 34.46
C GLU A 314 7.47 -1.21 34.83
N ALA A 315 6.91 -0.23 34.11
CA ALA A 315 6.99 1.19 34.45
C ALA A 315 6.47 1.45 35.87
N ARG A 316 5.26 0.97 36.19
CA ARG A 316 4.70 1.06 37.54
C ARG A 316 5.54 0.34 38.59
N ARG A 317 6.09 -0.83 38.25
CA ARG A 317 6.91 -1.63 39.17
C ARG A 317 8.21 -0.91 39.53
N PHE A 318 8.93 -0.38 38.55
CA PHE A 318 10.18 0.34 38.78
C PHE A 318 9.95 1.65 39.54
N ALA A 319 8.97 2.44 39.11
CA ALA A 319 8.61 3.69 39.81
C ALA A 319 8.14 3.42 41.25
N GLY A 320 7.31 2.40 41.47
CA GLY A 320 6.86 1.98 42.80
C GLY A 320 8.00 1.44 43.69
N ALA A 321 9.07 0.95 43.08
CA ALA A 321 10.32 0.62 43.76
C ALA A 321 11.25 1.83 43.96
N GLY A 322 10.78 3.05 43.69
CA GLY A 322 11.52 4.31 43.86
C GLY A 322 12.72 4.45 42.93
N MET A 323 12.64 3.89 41.71
CA MET A 323 13.65 4.04 40.67
C MET A 323 13.24 5.13 39.68
N ASP A 324 14.22 5.85 39.15
CA ASP A 324 14.01 6.67 37.95
C ASP A 324 14.07 5.76 36.72
N VAL A 325 13.17 5.99 35.77
CA VAL A 325 12.98 5.15 34.60
C VAL A 325 13.33 5.96 33.35
N ILE A 326 14.28 5.45 32.57
CA ILE A 326 14.62 6.00 31.27
C ILE A 326 13.87 5.20 30.20
N LEU A 327 12.89 5.84 29.56
CA LEU A 327 12.14 5.25 28.47
C LEU A 327 12.80 5.60 27.13
N VAL A 328 13.41 4.60 26.49
CA VAL A 328 13.94 4.75 25.13
C VAL A 328 12.77 4.69 24.16
N GLY A 329 12.50 5.77 23.43
CA GLY A 329 11.34 5.89 22.57
C GLY A 329 11.25 7.25 21.88
N HIS A 330 10.28 7.40 20.97
CA HIS A 330 10.05 8.66 20.30
C HIS A 330 8.99 9.48 21.04
N GLU A 331 9.34 10.69 21.49
CA GLU A 331 8.37 11.64 22.05
C GLU A 331 7.19 11.89 21.10
N GLY A 332 5.99 12.04 21.66
CA GLY A 332 4.76 12.25 20.92
C GLY A 332 4.16 10.99 20.28
N HIS A 333 4.77 9.81 20.46
CA HIS A 333 4.15 8.55 20.06
C HIS A 333 3.16 8.06 21.12
N GLU A 334 1.97 7.62 20.73
CA GLU A 334 0.88 7.17 21.64
C GLU A 334 1.35 6.17 22.71
N GLU A 335 2.17 5.20 22.31
CA GLU A 335 2.72 4.19 23.21
C GLU A 335 3.67 4.77 24.27
N VAL A 336 4.44 5.79 23.90
CA VAL A 336 5.34 6.51 24.80
C VAL A 336 4.53 7.39 25.75
N ASP A 337 3.52 8.11 25.24
CA ASP A 337 2.60 8.90 26.07
C ASP A 337 1.88 8.02 27.10
N GLY A 338 1.41 6.85 26.67
CA GLY A 338 0.76 5.85 27.53
C GLY A 338 1.68 5.32 28.62
N THR A 339 2.92 4.99 28.27
CA THR A 339 3.92 4.45 29.20
C THR A 339 4.42 5.51 30.19
N THR A 340 4.79 6.70 29.71
CA THR A 340 5.22 7.83 30.55
C THR A 340 4.11 8.23 31.53
N GLY A 341 2.85 8.19 31.09
CA GLY A 341 1.70 8.47 31.94
C GLY A 341 1.51 7.52 33.13
N GLU A 342 2.13 6.33 33.13
CA GLU A 342 2.08 5.41 34.27
C GLU A 342 2.87 5.90 35.49
N ALA A 343 3.90 6.73 35.29
CA ALA A 343 4.70 7.34 36.35
C ALA A 343 5.41 8.63 35.86
N PRO A 344 4.66 9.71 35.57
CA PRO A 344 5.20 10.88 34.88
C PRO A 344 6.32 11.60 35.64
N ASP A 345 6.30 11.55 36.97
CA ASP A 345 7.33 12.19 37.81
C ASP A 345 8.64 11.39 37.89
N ARG A 346 8.66 10.16 37.35
CA ARG A 346 9.79 9.22 37.43
C ARG A 346 10.28 8.75 36.06
N ILE A 347 9.59 9.10 34.98
CA ILE A 347 9.94 8.65 33.63
C ILE A 347 10.51 9.83 32.83
N GLN A 348 11.69 9.63 32.25
CA GLN A 348 12.28 10.53 31.24
C GLN A 348 12.39 9.79 29.91
N VAL A 349 12.04 10.46 28.81
CA VAL A 349 12.09 9.88 27.46
C VAL A 349 13.36 10.35 26.77
N ILE A 350 14.03 9.42 26.07
CA ILE A 350 15.12 9.75 25.14
C ILE A 350 14.95 8.96 23.84
N ALA A 351 15.33 9.56 22.72
CA ALA A 351 15.30 8.89 21.41
C ALA A 351 16.69 8.40 20.96
N SER A 352 17.77 8.97 21.52
CA SER A 352 19.13 8.72 21.05
C SER A 352 20.17 8.75 22.18
N ALA A 353 21.37 8.22 21.89
CA ALA A 353 22.48 8.21 22.84
C ALA A 353 22.99 9.63 23.17
N ASP A 354 22.85 10.59 22.25
CA ASP A 354 23.30 11.97 22.45
C ASP A 354 22.47 12.71 23.53
N GLU A 355 21.25 12.26 23.78
CA GLU A 355 20.34 12.84 24.79
C GLU A 355 20.65 12.34 26.21
N ILE A 356 21.47 11.29 26.35
CA ILE A 356 21.81 10.70 27.66
C ILE A 356 22.42 11.73 28.60
N GLU A 357 23.19 12.69 28.08
CA GLU A 357 23.79 13.76 28.88
C GLU A 357 22.79 14.69 29.56
N THR A 358 21.58 14.79 29.01
CA THR A 358 20.52 15.65 29.53
C THR A 358 19.75 15.02 30.69
N LEU A 359 19.92 13.70 30.92
CA LEU A 359 19.18 12.94 31.92
C LEU A 359 19.50 13.39 33.34
N ARG A 360 18.43 13.62 34.12
CA ARG A 360 18.51 13.98 35.54
C ARG A 360 17.97 12.85 36.40
N VAL A 361 18.84 12.09 37.04
CA VAL A 361 18.45 11.01 37.96
C VAL A 361 18.76 11.41 39.40
N GLU A 362 17.87 11.06 40.33
CA GLU A 362 18.03 11.33 41.77
C GLU A 362 19.14 10.44 42.36
N ASP A 363 19.15 9.16 41.99
CA ASP A 363 20.09 8.15 42.45
C ASP A 363 20.61 7.30 41.27
N PRO A 364 21.86 7.50 40.82
CA PRO A 364 22.47 6.73 39.73
C PRO A 364 22.51 5.21 39.95
N GLU A 365 22.41 4.74 41.20
CA GLU A 365 22.37 3.30 41.52
C GLU A 365 20.94 2.71 41.44
N ARG A 366 19.93 3.55 41.21
CA ARG A 366 18.51 3.16 41.17
C ARG A 366 17.84 3.65 39.90
N VAL A 367 18.47 3.35 38.76
CA VAL A 367 17.96 3.66 37.43
C VAL A 367 17.52 2.39 36.73
N ALA A 368 16.33 2.41 36.15
CA ALA A 368 15.85 1.38 35.25
C ALA A 368 15.68 1.93 33.83
N TYR A 369 15.70 1.07 32.82
CA TYR A 369 15.28 1.45 31.48
C TYR A 369 14.12 0.58 30.99
N LEU A 370 13.32 1.16 30.10
CA LEU A 370 12.30 0.50 29.30
C LEU A 370 12.44 0.96 27.86
N THR A 371 11.86 0.23 26.92
CA THR A 371 11.88 0.65 25.51
C THR A 371 10.50 0.59 24.87
N GLN A 372 10.27 1.46 23.90
CA GLN A 372 9.12 1.36 23.01
C GLN A 372 9.21 0.07 22.18
N THR A 373 8.09 -0.64 22.04
CA THR A 373 8.03 -2.00 21.45
C THR A 373 8.34 -2.08 19.95
N THR A 374 8.40 -0.94 19.25
CA THR A 374 8.51 -0.83 17.79
C THR A 374 9.81 -0.20 17.29
N LEU A 375 10.83 -0.08 18.15
CA LEU A 375 12.13 0.51 17.79
C LEU A 375 12.99 -0.42 16.92
N ALA A 376 14.00 0.18 16.27
CA ALA A 376 15.04 -0.56 15.57
C ALA A 376 15.97 -1.24 16.58
N VAL A 377 16.11 -2.57 16.50
CA VAL A 377 16.79 -3.38 17.51
C VAL A 377 18.24 -2.94 17.71
N ASP A 378 18.99 -2.80 16.62
CA ASP A 378 20.42 -2.48 16.68
C ASP A 378 20.69 -1.07 17.22
N GLU A 379 19.80 -0.12 16.89
CA GLU A 379 19.88 1.26 17.34
C GLU A 379 19.60 1.36 18.84
N THR A 380 18.52 0.71 19.29
CA THR A 380 18.19 0.64 20.71
C THR A 380 19.28 -0.05 21.51
N ALA A 381 19.91 -1.11 20.98
CA ALA A 381 21.02 -1.78 21.65
C ALA A 381 22.17 -0.79 21.92
N GLY A 382 22.54 0.05 20.94
CA GLY A 382 23.55 1.08 21.12
C GLY A 382 23.18 2.14 22.18
N VAL A 383 21.92 2.56 22.23
CA VAL A 383 21.43 3.49 23.28
C VAL A 383 21.51 2.85 24.66
N VAL A 384 21.09 1.58 24.78
CA VAL A 384 21.12 0.85 26.05
C VAL A 384 22.55 0.61 26.54
N ASP A 385 23.49 0.32 25.64
CA ASP A 385 24.90 0.18 25.99
C ASP A 385 25.49 1.50 26.51
N ALA A 386 25.18 2.62 25.85
CA ALA A 386 25.58 3.94 26.35
C ALA A 386 24.92 4.29 27.71
N LEU A 387 23.68 3.86 27.94
CA LEU A 387 23.04 4.00 29.25
C LEU A 387 23.74 3.17 30.33
N ARG A 388 24.20 1.96 30.01
CA ARG A 388 24.97 1.11 30.94
C ARG A 388 26.33 1.71 31.27
N ASP A 389 26.97 2.35 30.30
CA ASP A 389 28.24 3.05 30.53
C ASP A 389 28.07 4.23 31.51
N ARG A 390 26.96 4.97 31.41
CA ARG A 390 26.64 6.07 32.34
C ARG A 390 26.13 5.58 33.70
N PHE A 391 25.31 4.53 33.71
CA PHE A 391 24.68 3.98 34.90
C PHE A 391 25.07 2.50 35.05
N PRO A 392 26.20 2.18 35.71
CA PRO A 392 26.68 0.79 35.80
C PRO A 392 25.71 -0.18 36.50
N ALA A 393 24.84 0.33 37.37
CA ALA A 393 23.79 -0.44 38.06
C ALA A 393 22.45 -0.48 37.32
N LEU A 394 22.41 -0.06 36.04
CA LEU A 394 21.18 0.04 35.25
C LEU A 394 20.40 -1.27 35.22
N ILE A 395 19.12 -1.20 35.58
CA ILE A 395 18.21 -2.34 35.60
C ILE A 395 17.37 -2.36 34.32
N GLY A 396 17.42 -3.46 33.59
CA GLY A 396 16.57 -3.67 32.42
C GLY A 396 15.24 -4.34 32.72
N PRO A 397 14.34 -4.41 31.73
CA PRO A 397 13.10 -5.16 31.83
C PRO A 397 13.37 -6.65 32.05
N SER A 398 12.36 -7.37 32.54
CA SER A 398 12.47 -8.82 32.83
C SER A 398 12.65 -9.69 31.57
N SER A 399 12.22 -9.17 30.43
CA SER A 399 12.49 -9.66 29.08
C SER A 399 12.53 -8.44 28.15
N ASP A 400 13.03 -8.59 26.93
CA ASP A 400 13.06 -7.46 25.98
C ASP A 400 11.67 -6.83 25.78
N ASP A 401 11.64 -5.51 25.66
CA ASP A 401 10.40 -4.74 25.41
C ASP A 401 10.13 -4.59 23.92
N ILE A 402 11.17 -4.54 23.08
CA ILE A 402 11.01 -4.67 21.63
C ILE A 402 10.34 -6.02 21.36
N CYS A 403 9.13 -5.96 20.80
CA CYS A 403 8.32 -7.17 20.71
C CYS A 403 8.82 -8.13 19.63
N TYR A 404 8.47 -9.41 19.78
CA TYR A 404 8.82 -10.46 18.81
C TYR A 404 8.49 -10.06 17.37
N ALA A 405 7.34 -9.41 17.16
CA ALA A 405 6.86 -9.05 15.84
C ALA A 405 7.76 -8.01 15.16
N THR A 406 8.26 -7.04 15.93
CA THR A 406 9.20 -6.02 15.50
C THR A 406 10.53 -6.66 15.12
N GLN A 407 11.11 -7.45 16.03
CA GLN A 407 12.38 -8.15 15.82
C GLN A 407 12.33 -9.03 14.56
N ASN A 408 11.35 -9.93 14.49
CA ASN A 408 11.24 -10.90 13.40
C ASN A 408 11.06 -10.23 12.03
N ARG A 409 10.32 -9.11 11.95
CA ARG A 409 10.15 -8.37 10.70
C ARG A 409 11.43 -7.66 10.29
N GLN A 410 12.20 -7.11 11.23
CA GLN A 410 13.52 -6.53 10.95
C GLN A 410 14.50 -7.61 10.47
N ASP A 411 14.49 -8.80 11.07
CA ASP A 411 15.29 -9.95 10.61
C ASP A 411 14.87 -10.39 9.20
N GLY A 412 13.57 -10.41 8.91
CA GLY A 412 13.05 -10.67 7.57
C GLY A 412 13.55 -9.64 6.54
N VAL A 413 13.58 -8.36 6.90
CA VAL A 413 14.13 -7.30 6.05
C VAL A 413 15.63 -7.47 5.81
N ARG A 414 16.43 -7.73 6.87
CA ARG A 414 17.87 -7.98 6.73
C ARG A 414 18.12 -9.16 5.80
N ALA A 415 17.32 -10.21 5.92
CA ALA A 415 17.41 -11.37 5.04
C ALA A 415 17.10 -11.01 3.58
N LEU A 416 16.09 -10.17 3.30
CA LEU A 416 15.81 -9.68 1.93
C LEU A 416 16.91 -8.76 1.39
N ALA A 417 17.50 -7.91 2.24
CA ALA A 417 18.48 -6.91 1.82
C ALA A 417 19.75 -7.55 1.23
N SER A 418 20.06 -8.80 1.61
CA SER A 418 21.21 -9.54 1.12
C SER A 418 21.12 -9.98 -0.35
N ASP A 419 19.91 -10.08 -0.92
CA ASP A 419 19.70 -10.70 -2.24
C ASP A 419 18.66 -10.00 -3.13
N CYS A 420 18.06 -8.91 -2.65
CA CYS A 420 17.13 -8.08 -3.42
C CYS A 420 17.79 -6.79 -3.89
N ASP A 421 17.42 -6.33 -5.09
CA ASP A 421 17.90 -5.06 -5.65
C ASP A 421 17.19 -3.87 -5.00
N ARG A 422 15.93 -4.08 -4.59
CA ARG A 422 15.04 -3.09 -3.98
C ARG A 422 14.15 -3.77 -2.96
N ILE A 423 13.78 -3.06 -1.91
CA ILE A 423 12.78 -3.50 -0.95
C ILE A 423 11.59 -2.55 -0.95
N VAL A 424 10.38 -3.12 -1.02
CA VAL A 424 9.13 -2.40 -0.82
C VAL A 424 8.56 -2.78 0.54
N VAL A 425 8.39 -1.81 1.41
CA VAL A 425 7.77 -1.97 2.72
C VAL A 425 6.32 -1.48 2.61
N VAL A 426 5.37 -2.37 2.84
CA VAL A 426 3.95 -2.01 2.85
C VAL A 426 3.53 -1.50 4.22
N GLY A 427 2.99 -0.28 4.28
CA GLY A 427 2.43 0.33 5.49
C GLY A 427 2.30 1.85 5.43
N SER A 428 1.59 2.42 6.38
CA SER A 428 1.32 3.86 6.45
C SER A 428 2.49 4.67 7.03
N ALA A 429 2.62 5.92 6.61
CA ALA A 429 3.68 6.84 7.03
C ALA A 429 3.72 7.10 8.54
N ASN A 430 2.58 7.04 9.24
CA ASN A 430 2.49 7.21 10.68
C ASN A 430 2.86 5.95 11.49
N SER A 431 3.13 4.81 10.85
CA SER A 431 3.55 3.58 11.54
C SER A 431 5.04 3.60 11.87
N SER A 432 5.39 3.67 13.16
CA SER A 432 6.78 3.59 13.65
C SER A 432 7.49 2.32 13.15
N ASN A 433 6.86 1.16 13.35
CA ASN A 433 7.40 -0.12 12.90
C ASN A 433 7.65 -0.14 11.38
N SER A 434 6.71 0.34 10.55
CA SER A 434 6.89 0.33 9.09
C SER A 434 8.05 1.21 8.65
N ARG A 435 8.24 2.38 9.28
CA ARG A 435 9.38 3.25 9.01
C ARG A 435 10.71 2.60 9.40
N ARG A 436 10.77 1.94 10.57
CA ARG A 436 11.97 1.21 11.00
C ARG A 436 12.37 0.11 10.01
N LEU A 437 11.42 -0.56 9.36
CA LEU A 437 11.74 -1.56 8.33
C LEU A 437 12.44 -0.94 7.11
N VAL A 438 12.09 0.29 6.70
CA VAL A 438 12.79 1.00 5.63
C VAL A 438 14.22 1.33 6.07
N GLU A 439 14.38 1.90 7.26
CA GLU A 439 15.70 2.26 7.79
C GLU A 439 16.61 1.05 7.96
N VAL A 440 16.07 -0.08 8.42
CA VAL A 440 16.81 -1.35 8.54
C VAL A 440 17.28 -1.86 7.18
N ALA A 441 16.44 -1.78 6.14
CA ALA A 441 16.83 -2.14 4.77
C ALA A 441 17.95 -1.23 4.23
N GLU A 442 17.81 0.08 4.41
CA GLU A 442 18.79 1.07 3.95
C GLU A 442 20.14 0.88 4.65
N ARG A 443 20.13 0.65 5.97
CA ARG A 443 21.35 0.32 6.75
C ARG A 443 21.98 -0.99 6.31
N ALA A 444 21.17 -1.97 5.89
CA ALA A 444 21.65 -3.21 5.31
C ALA A 444 22.13 -3.06 3.84
N GLY A 445 22.11 -1.85 3.29
CA GLY A 445 22.64 -1.53 1.96
C GLY A 445 21.67 -1.74 0.80
N CYS A 446 20.39 -2.02 1.06
CA CYS A 446 19.37 -2.19 0.03
C CYS A 446 18.42 -0.98 0.01
N PRO A 447 18.27 -0.27 -1.13
CA PRO A 447 17.32 0.83 -1.23
C PRO A 447 15.89 0.34 -0.94
N ALA A 448 15.20 1.02 -0.03
CA ALA A 448 13.86 0.68 0.39
C ALA A 448 12.87 1.82 0.21
N LEU A 449 11.60 1.47 0.03
CA LEU A 449 10.51 2.43 -0.11
C LEU A 449 9.29 2.00 0.71
N LEU A 450 8.74 2.93 1.48
CA LEU A 450 7.45 2.77 2.13
C LEU A 450 6.31 3.08 1.14
N VAL A 451 5.34 2.17 1.02
CA VAL A 451 4.13 2.36 0.21
C VAL A 451 2.88 2.01 1.02
N ASP A 452 1.85 2.85 0.97
CA ASP A 452 0.56 2.57 1.63
C ASP A 452 -0.34 1.79 0.67
N GLU A 453 -0.36 2.22 -0.61
CA GLU A 453 -1.12 1.60 -1.68
C GLU A 453 -0.30 1.43 -2.98
N PRO A 454 -0.75 0.57 -3.92
CA PRO A 454 -0.09 0.37 -5.20
C PRO A 454 0.21 1.65 -6.00
N SER A 455 -0.64 2.68 -5.90
CA SER A 455 -0.43 3.97 -6.59
C SER A 455 0.82 4.70 -6.13
N ASP A 456 1.27 4.46 -4.90
CA ASP A 456 2.41 5.13 -4.30
C ASP A 456 3.74 4.63 -4.86
N LEU A 457 3.76 3.40 -5.42
CA LEU A 457 4.95 2.81 -6.01
C LEU A 457 5.36 3.58 -7.27
N PRO A 458 6.51 4.29 -7.27
CA PRO A 458 7.01 4.92 -8.46
C PRO A 458 7.66 3.86 -9.35
N PRO A 459 7.29 3.75 -10.65
CA PRO A 459 7.93 2.80 -11.56
C PRO A 459 9.45 2.89 -11.59
N SER A 460 9.98 4.11 -11.49
CA SER A 460 11.42 4.39 -11.48
C SER A 460 12.16 3.72 -10.31
N PHE A 461 11.50 3.46 -9.18
CA PHE A 461 12.10 2.78 -8.04
C PHE A 461 12.45 1.32 -8.36
N VAL A 462 11.56 0.63 -9.08
CA VAL A 462 11.71 -0.77 -9.49
C VAL A 462 12.30 -0.95 -10.89
N ALA A 463 12.56 0.15 -11.61
CA ALA A 463 13.17 0.09 -12.93
C ALA A 463 14.56 -0.57 -12.87
N GLY A 464 14.79 -1.58 -13.71
CA GLY A 464 16.03 -2.35 -13.75
C GLY A 464 16.22 -3.37 -12.60
N ALA A 465 15.40 -3.34 -11.56
CA ALA A 465 15.46 -4.31 -10.46
C ALA A 465 14.96 -5.69 -10.94
N ARG A 466 15.79 -6.73 -10.83
CA ARG A 466 15.45 -8.12 -11.17
C ARG A 466 14.78 -8.83 -9.99
N ARG A 467 15.22 -8.51 -8.77
CA ARG A 467 14.68 -9.03 -7.52
C ARG A 467 14.13 -7.90 -6.66
N VAL A 468 12.85 -7.97 -6.35
CA VAL A 468 12.18 -7.00 -5.46
C VAL A 468 11.72 -7.73 -4.21
N GLY A 469 12.30 -7.36 -3.07
CA GLY A 469 11.85 -7.83 -1.77
C GLY A 469 10.58 -7.10 -1.36
N ILE A 470 9.59 -7.80 -0.82
CA ILE A 470 8.40 -7.17 -0.24
C ILE A 470 8.21 -7.65 1.18
N THR A 471 8.03 -6.69 2.08
CA THR A 471 7.64 -6.92 3.47
C THR A 471 6.48 -6.01 3.83
N ALA A 472 5.98 -6.12 5.05
CA ALA A 472 4.93 -5.26 5.56
C ALA A 472 5.09 -5.00 7.05
N GLY A 473 4.76 -3.78 7.45
CA GLY A 473 4.71 -3.43 8.87
C GLY A 473 3.63 -4.20 9.62
N ALA A 474 3.76 -4.26 10.94
CA ALA A 474 2.86 -5.01 11.81
C ALA A 474 1.39 -4.55 11.77
N SER A 475 1.11 -3.35 11.26
CA SER A 475 -0.25 -2.80 11.10
C SER A 475 -0.84 -2.98 9.69
N ALA A 476 -0.05 -3.45 8.72
CA ALA A 476 -0.49 -3.65 7.34
C ALA A 476 -1.08 -5.06 7.15
N PRO A 477 -2.35 -5.20 6.71
CA PRO A 477 -2.95 -6.50 6.39
C PRO A 477 -2.28 -7.18 5.19
N GLU A 478 -2.26 -8.52 5.19
CA GLU A 478 -1.70 -9.32 4.08
C GLU A 478 -2.32 -8.97 2.71
N ARG A 479 -3.60 -8.58 2.69
CA ARG A 479 -4.25 -8.12 1.45
C ARG A 479 -3.55 -6.91 0.82
N GLN A 480 -3.03 -5.97 1.61
CA GLN A 480 -2.27 -4.83 1.07
C GLN A 480 -0.98 -5.29 0.39
N VAL A 481 -0.31 -6.30 0.95
CA VAL A 481 0.87 -6.93 0.34
C VAL A 481 0.51 -7.53 -1.01
N GLN A 482 -0.57 -8.31 -1.06
CA GLN A 482 -1.03 -8.94 -2.29
C GLN A 482 -1.45 -7.92 -3.36
N ASP A 483 -2.02 -6.79 -2.96
CA ASP A 483 -2.33 -5.70 -3.89
C ASP A 483 -1.05 -5.11 -4.51
N VAL A 484 0.02 -4.91 -3.71
CA VAL A 484 1.32 -4.44 -4.22
C VAL A 484 2.01 -5.49 -5.11
N VAL A 485 1.95 -6.77 -4.75
CA VAL A 485 2.45 -7.88 -5.60
C VAL A 485 1.70 -7.90 -6.95
N SER A 486 0.38 -7.76 -6.92
CA SER A 486 -0.47 -7.73 -8.12
C SER A 486 -0.15 -6.51 -8.99
N ALA A 487 0.11 -5.37 -8.37
CA ALA A 487 0.50 -4.15 -9.06
C ALA A 487 1.87 -4.28 -9.76
N LEU A 488 2.80 -5.05 -9.19
CA LEU A 488 4.08 -5.35 -9.86
C LEU A 488 3.91 -6.21 -11.11
N ALA A 489 2.87 -7.05 -11.18
CA ALA A 489 2.53 -7.79 -12.41
C ALA A 489 2.10 -6.84 -13.55
N GLY A 490 1.69 -5.61 -13.23
CA GLY A 490 1.49 -4.53 -14.19
C GLY A 490 2.77 -4.07 -14.93
N PHE A 491 3.94 -4.52 -14.46
CA PHE A 491 5.25 -4.26 -15.08
C PHE A 491 5.84 -5.47 -15.82
N GLY A 492 5.14 -6.59 -15.93
CA GLY A 492 5.69 -7.79 -16.58
C GLY A 492 5.39 -9.08 -15.82
N GLY A 493 5.99 -10.18 -16.27
CA GLY A 493 5.90 -11.46 -15.57
C GLY A 493 6.53 -11.38 -14.19
N VAL A 494 5.82 -11.85 -13.16
CA VAL A 494 6.29 -11.88 -11.78
C VAL A 494 6.30 -13.33 -11.30
N THR A 495 7.46 -13.81 -10.83
CA THR A 495 7.56 -15.05 -10.05
C THR A 495 7.64 -14.70 -8.58
N VAL A 496 6.79 -15.32 -7.76
CA VAL A 496 6.73 -15.03 -6.31
C VAL A 496 7.37 -16.19 -5.56
N SER A 497 8.32 -15.89 -4.68
CA SER A 497 8.91 -16.80 -3.71
C SER A 497 8.77 -16.20 -2.30
N GLU A 498 8.87 -17.04 -1.27
CA GLU A 498 8.82 -16.60 0.12
C GLU A 498 10.13 -16.95 0.83
N ARG A 499 10.61 -16.03 1.66
CA ARG A 499 11.79 -16.20 2.51
C ARG A 499 11.39 -16.18 3.98
N THR A 500 11.33 -17.36 4.57
CA THR A 500 10.99 -17.55 5.99
C THR A 500 12.25 -17.51 6.84
N VAL A 501 12.36 -16.47 7.69
CA VAL A 501 13.44 -16.38 8.70
C VAL A 501 13.03 -17.02 10.03
N THR A 502 11.74 -16.99 10.35
CA THR A 502 11.18 -17.59 11.57
C THR A 502 9.67 -17.77 11.41
N THR A 503 9.03 -18.44 12.36
CA THR A 503 7.57 -18.67 12.40
C THR A 503 6.97 -18.03 13.65
N GLU A 504 5.81 -17.39 13.49
CA GLU A 504 5.06 -16.77 14.59
C GLU A 504 3.79 -17.58 14.88
N ASP A 505 3.63 -18.10 16.10
CA ASP A 505 2.44 -18.86 16.56
C ASP A 505 1.68 -18.15 17.70
N VAL A 506 2.12 -16.95 18.08
CA VAL A 506 1.54 -16.15 19.16
C VAL A 506 0.14 -15.69 18.80
N GLN A 507 -0.81 -15.88 19.73
CA GLN A 507 -2.18 -15.38 19.62
C GLN A 507 -2.62 -14.72 20.91
N PHE A 508 -3.34 -13.60 20.80
CA PHE A 508 -3.93 -12.92 21.95
C PHE A 508 -5.45 -12.95 21.87
N LYS A 509 -6.09 -13.35 22.96
CA LYS A 509 -7.55 -13.35 23.05
C LYS A 509 -8.09 -11.91 23.09
N PRO A 510 -9.20 -11.63 22.39
CA PRO A 510 -9.91 -10.36 22.54
C PRO A 510 -10.25 -10.06 24.01
N PRO A 511 -10.33 -8.78 24.41
CA PRO A 511 -10.64 -8.41 25.78
C PRO A 511 -11.99 -9.03 26.22
N PRO A 512 -12.07 -9.48 27.49
CA PRO A 512 -13.28 -10.06 28.04
C PRO A 512 -14.40 -9.02 28.10
N ARG A 513 -15.64 -9.49 27.99
CA ARG A 513 -16.83 -8.63 28.09
C ARG A 513 -16.92 -8.08 29.52
N ARG A 514 -17.06 -6.75 29.69
CA ARG A 514 -17.66 -6.24 30.92
C ARG A 514 -19.14 -6.58 30.86
N SER A 515 -19.64 -7.40 31.80
CA SER A 515 -21.09 -7.55 31.94
C SER A 515 -21.64 -6.17 32.28
N ARG A 516 -22.51 -5.61 31.44
CA ARG A 516 -23.35 -4.47 31.84
C ARG A 516 -24.04 -4.89 33.13
N ARG A 517 -23.66 -4.29 34.26
CA ARG A 517 -24.45 -4.40 35.48
C ARG A 517 -25.77 -3.71 35.15
N ASN A 518 -26.83 -4.51 35.05
CA ASN A 518 -28.21 -4.00 34.99
C ASN A 518 -28.52 -3.21 36.25
#